data_AF-A0A2H6HSB1-F1
#
_entry.id   AF-A0A2H6HSB1-F1
#
_cell.length_a   1.000
_cell.length_b   1.000
_cell.length_c   1.000
_cell.angle_alpha   90.00
_cell.angle_beta   90.00
_cell.angle_gamma   90.00
#
_symmetry.space_group_name_H-M   'P 1'
#
loop_
_entity.id
_entity.type
_entity.pdbx_description
1 polymer ?
#
loop_
_entity_poly.entity_id
_entity_poly.type
_entity_poly.pdbx_seq_one_letter_code
_entity_poly.pdbx_strand_id
1 'polypeptide(L)'
;MTDTSARINAIVVPRTKRRKDWGRRILHALYRLYPDREWVIPAVMPDDVAVDFFKANNFQRQKIRQYEMVLRLDETSSRYPYEA
;
A
#
# COMPACT_ATOMS: atom_id res chain seq x y z
N MET A 1 -0.57 -23.55 -3.12
CA MET A 1 -1.52 -22.53 -3.63
C MET A 1 -0.70 -21.45 -4.29
N THR A 2 -0.80 -21.32 -5.61
CA THR A 2 -0.10 -20.25 -6.34
C THR A 2 -0.77 -18.94 -5.98
N ASP A 3 -0.03 -17.98 -5.43
CA ASP A 3 -0.57 -16.66 -5.11
C ASP A 3 -0.99 -15.99 -6.42
N THR A 4 -2.30 -15.78 -6.58
CA THR A 4 -2.92 -15.16 -7.75
C THR A 4 -2.88 -13.63 -7.63
N SER A 5 -2.46 -13.08 -6.49
CA SER A 5 -2.43 -11.64 -6.28
C SER A 5 -1.19 -10.96 -6.87
N ALA A 6 -1.37 -9.73 -7.35
CA ALA A 6 -0.32 -8.84 -7.80
C ALA A 6 -0.37 -7.53 -6.99
N ARG A 7 0.78 -7.10 -6.46
CA ARG A 7 0.88 -5.93 -5.59
C ARG A 7 1.40 -4.72 -6.35
N ILE A 8 0.73 -3.59 -6.18
CA ILE A 8 1.22 -2.29 -6.66
C ILE A 8 1.78 -1.52 -5.46
N ASN A 9 3.09 -1.52 -5.32
CA ASN A 9 3.77 -0.81 -4.23
C ASN A 9 3.86 0.70 -4.52
N ALA A 10 3.99 1.10 -5.78
CA ALA A 10 4.06 2.50 -6.19
C ALA A 10 3.73 2.69 -7.68
N ILE A 11 3.11 3.83 -8.00
CA ILE A 11 3.02 4.37 -9.36
C ILE A 11 3.47 5.82 -9.31
N VAL A 12 4.51 6.16 -10.06
CA VAL A 12 5.08 7.50 -10.07
C VAL A 12 4.84 8.14 -11.42
N VAL A 13 4.13 9.28 -11.42
CA VAL A 13 4.01 10.16 -12.58
C VAL A 13 4.72 11.48 -12.25
N PRO A 14 5.75 11.89 -13.04
CA PRO A 14 6.41 13.16 -12.87
C PRO A 14 5.41 14.31 -12.80
N ARG A 15 5.62 15.29 -11.91
CA ARG A 15 4.68 16.41 -11.69
C ARG A 15 4.30 17.11 -12.99
N THR A 16 5.27 17.35 -13.87
CA THR A 16 5.10 17.99 -15.20
C THR A 16 4.26 17.18 -16.19
N LYS A 17 3.95 15.92 -15.87
CA LYS A 17 3.14 15.01 -16.68
C LYS A 17 1.83 14.58 -15.99
N ARG A 18 1.54 15.06 -14.77
CA ARG A 18 0.28 14.73 -14.08
C ARG A 18 -0.93 15.31 -14.80
N ARG A 19 -2.13 14.81 -14.45
CA ARG A 19 -3.43 15.22 -15.03
C ARG A 19 -3.55 15.02 -16.54
N LYS A 20 -2.76 14.09 -17.09
CA LYS A 20 -2.78 13.66 -18.50
C LYS A 20 -3.01 12.15 -18.64
N ASP A 21 -3.69 11.57 -17.65
CA ASP A 21 -4.05 10.14 -17.57
C ASP A 21 -2.91 9.12 -17.60
N TRP A 22 -1.65 9.52 -17.46
CA TRP A 22 -0.52 8.59 -17.42
C TRP A 22 -0.68 7.48 -16.38
N GLY A 23 -1.12 7.80 -15.16
CA GLY A 23 -1.33 6.79 -14.12
C GLY A 23 -2.40 5.76 -14.52
N ARG A 24 -3.51 6.22 -15.11
CA ARG A 24 -4.57 5.35 -15.62
C ARG A 24 -4.06 4.49 -16.78
N ARG A 25 -3.32 5.06 -17.73
CA ARG A 25 -2.73 4.33 -18.85
C ARG A 25 -1.79 3.21 -18.37
N ILE A 26 -0.96 3.49 -17.35
CA ILE A 26 -0.08 2.49 -16.74
C ILE A 26 -0.92 1.34 -16.13
N LEU A 27 -1.93 1.66 -15.31
CA LEU A 27 -2.80 0.64 -14.70
C LEU A 27 -3.50 -0.22 -15.75
N HIS A 28 -4.12 0.39 -16.76
CA HIS A 28 -4.81 -0.35 -17.82
C HIS A 28 -3.86 -1.26 -18.61
N ALA A 29 -2.62 -0.80 -18.87
CA ALA A 29 -1.62 -1.65 -19.50
C ALA A 29 -1.26 -2.86 -18.63
N LEU A 30 -1.09 -2.66 -17.32
CA LEU A 30 -0.81 -3.74 -16.37
C LEU A 30 -1.97 -4.75 -16.32
N TYR A 31 -3.21 -4.29 -16.24
CA TYR A 31 -4.40 -5.16 -16.20
C TYR A 31 -4.51 -6.01 -17.46
N ARG A 32 -4.16 -5.44 -18.63
CA ARG A 32 -4.16 -6.17 -19.89
C ARG A 32 -3.05 -7.23 -19.96
N LEU A 33 -1.88 -6.95 -19.37
CA LEU A 33 -0.75 -7.88 -19.35
C LEU A 33 -0.97 -9.04 -18.36
N TYR A 34 -1.73 -8.81 -17.29
CA TYR A 34 -1.97 -9.78 -16.23
C TYR A 34 -3.47 -9.84 -15.87
N PRO A 35 -4.32 -10.36 -16.77
CA PRO A 35 -5.78 -10.32 -16.60
C PRO A 35 -6.28 -11.20 -15.45
N ASP A 36 -5.57 -12.29 -15.14
CA ASP A 36 -5.98 -13.26 -14.13
C ASP A 36 -5.50 -12.90 -12.71
N ARG A 37 -4.97 -11.69 -12.52
CA ARG A 37 -4.42 -11.27 -11.23
C ARG A 37 -5.41 -10.43 -10.44
N GLU A 38 -5.48 -10.71 -9.15
CA GLU A 38 -6.12 -9.82 -8.20
C GLU A 38 -5.15 -8.69 -7.83
N TRP A 39 -5.53 -7.44 -8.08
CA TRP A 39 -4.66 -6.29 -7.83
C TRP A 39 -4.87 -5.73 -6.43
N VAL A 40 -3.77 -5.61 -5.68
CA VAL A 40 -3.79 -5.17 -4.28
C VAL A 40 -2.91 -3.95 -4.09
N ILE A 41 -3.45 -2.93 -3.41
CA ILE A 41 -2.66 -1.83 -2.85
C ILE A 41 -2.32 -2.18 -1.41
N PRO A 42 -1.04 -2.36 -1.05
CA PRO A 42 -0.64 -2.73 0.31
C PRO A 42 -0.99 -1.66 1.34
N ALA A 43 -1.30 -2.11 2.56
CA ALA A 43 -1.59 -1.26 3.73
C ALA A 43 -0.36 -0.51 4.31
N VAL A 44 0.72 -0.36 3.53
CA VAL A 44 1.87 0.50 3.87
C VAL A 44 1.78 1.87 3.20
N MET A 45 0.82 2.06 2.30
CA MET A 45 0.62 3.34 1.62
C MET A 45 -0.09 4.32 2.56
N PRO A 46 0.40 5.56 2.70
CA PRO A 46 -0.28 6.59 3.47
C PRO A 46 -1.70 6.87 2.94
N ASP A 47 -2.67 7.00 3.85
CA ASP A 47 -4.10 7.23 3.54
C ASP A 47 -4.38 8.56 2.83
N ASP A 48 -3.47 9.53 2.93
CA ASP A 48 -3.55 10.83 2.28
C ASP A 48 -2.99 10.81 0.83
N VAL A 49 -2.34 9.72 0.44
CA VAL A 49 -1.70 9.58 -0.87
C VAL A 49 -2.60 8.79 -1.82
N ALA A 50 -3.05 9.46 -2.89
CA ALA A 50 -3.63 8.85 -4.09
C ALA A 50 -4.90 7.98 -3.89
N VAL A 51 -5.54 8.01 -2.72
CA VAL A 51 -6.78 7.25 -2.47
C VAL A 51 -7.86 7.53 -3.51
N ASP A 52 -8.08 8.80 -3.86
CA ASP A 52 -9.06 9.17 -4.89
C ASP A 52 -8.68 8.65 -6.27
N PHE A 53 -7.38 8.58 -6.58
CA PHE A 53 -6.91 8.00 -7.83
C PHE A 53 -7.21 6.49 -7.89
N PHE A 54 -6.95 5.74 -6.81
CA PHE A 54 -7.23 4.31 -6.80
C PHE A 54 -8.75 4.02 -6.83
N LYS A 55 -9.56 4.78 -6.08
CA LYS A 55 -11.03 4.70 -6.16
C LYS A 55 -11.53 4.97 -7.58
N ALA A 56 -10.99 5.98 -8.27
CA ALA A 56 -11.31 6.28 -9.66
C ALA A 56 -10.89 5.18 -10.65
N ASN A 57 -10.04 4.23 -10.22
CA ASN A 57 -9.64 3.05 -10.99
C ASN A 57 -10.23 1.75 -10.40
N ASN A 58 -11.39 1.84 -9.75
CA ASN A 58 -12.20 0.72 -9.23
C ASN A 58 -11.58 -0.08 -8.08
N PHE A 59 -10.53 0.44 -7.42
CA PHE A 59 -10.10 -0.16 -6.16
C PHE A 59 -11.12 0.12 -5.06
N GLN A 60 -11.40 -0.90 -4.26
CA GLN A 60 -12.25 -0.81 -3.09
C GLN A 60 -11.40 -0.82 -1.83
N ARG A 61 -11.66 0.10 -0.90
CA ARG A 61 -10.97 0.14 0.40
C ARG A 61 -11.43 -1.06 1.23
N GLN A 62 -10.47 -1.88 1.66
CA GLN A 62 -10.71 -2.99 2.58
C GLN A 62 -10.49 -2.55 4.03
N LYS A 63 -11.18 -3.19 4.97
CA LYS A 63 -10.95 -2.98 6.41
C LYS A 63 -9.60 -3.59 6.79
N ILE A 64 -8.67 -2.76 7.25
CA ILE A 64 -7.36 -3.22 7.69
C ILE A 64 -7.45 -3.63 9.17
N ARG A 65 -6.81 -4.75 9.54
CA ARG A 65 -6.60 -5.18 10.92
C ARG A 65 -5.09 -5.19 11.17
N GLN A 66 -4.54 -4.07 11.60
CA GLN A 66 -3.12 -3.91 11.93
C GLN A 66 -3.00 -3.33 13.34
N TYR A 67 -1.99 -3.77 14.07
CA TYR A 67 -1.59 -3.18 15.36
C TYR A 67 -0.26 -2.48 15.16
N GLU A 68 -0.17 -1.24 15.62
CA GLU A 68 1.10 -0.54 15.79
C GLU A 68 1.48 -0.62 17.27
N MET A 69 2.73 -1.00 17.56
CA MET A 69 3.27 -1.05 18.91
C MET A 69 4.58 -0.26 18.93
N VAL A 70 4.70 0.65 19.88
CA VAL A 70 5.89 1.48 20.07
C VAL A 70 6.36 1.28 21.50
N LEU A 71 7.56 0.73 21.68
CA LEU A 71 8.26 0.72 22.96
C LEU A 71 9.40 1.74 22.88
N ARG A 72 9.34 2.78 23.70
CA ARG A 72 10.44 3.72 23.88
C ARG A 72 11.16 3.34 25.15
N LEU A 73 12.41 2.92 24.99
CA LEU A 73 13.28 2.61 26.12
C LEU A 73 14.13 3.86 26.38
N ASP A 74 13.90 4.50 27.51
CA ASP A 74 14.83 5.49 28.05
C ASP A 74 16.05 4.73 28.58
N GLU A 75 17.26 5.32 28.64
CA GLU A 75 18.46 4.63 29.17
C GLU A 75 18.27 4.06 30.59
N THR A 76 17.29 4.58 31.34
CA THR A 76 16.92 4.13 32.69
C THR A 76 15.99 2.92 32.72
N SER A 77 15.43 2.50 31.58
CA SER A 77 14.40 1.45 31.49
C SER A 77 14.95 0.02 31.45
N SER A 78 16.27 -0.17 31.56
CA SER A 78 16.91 -1.47 31.77
C SER A 78 16.74 -2.02 33.20
N ARG A 79 15.53 -1.93 33.76
CA ARG A 79 15.11 -2.65 34.97
C ARG A 79 13.83 -3.40 34.67
N TYR A 80 13.96 -4.51 33.94
CA TYR A 80 12.98 -5.59 34.03
C TYR A 80 13.47 -6.60 35.08
N PRO A 81 12.77 -6.75 36.21
CA PRO A 81 12.92 -7.90 37.09
C PRO A 81 12.08 -9.03 36.49
N TYR A 82 12.70 -9.92 35.71
CA TYR A 82 12.16 -11.26 35.56
C TYR A 82 12.76 -12.10 36.69
N GLU A 83 12.09 -12.14 37.84
CA GLU A 83 12.34 -13.20 38.82
C GLU A 83 11.59 -14.46 38.36
N ALA A 84 12.33 -15.57 38.41
CA ALA A 84 11.96 -16.91 37.95
C ALA A 84 11.07 -17.67 38.95
#